data_AF-A0A6M3LNS3-F1
#
_entry.id   AF-A0A6M3LNS3-F1
#
_cell.length_a   1.000
_cell.length_b   1.000
_cell.length_c   1.000
_cell.angle_alpha   90.00
_cell.angle_beta   90.00
_cell.angle_gamma   90.00
#
_symmetry.space_group_name_H-M   'P 1'
#
loop_
_entity.id
_entity.type
_entity.pdbx_description
1 polymer ?
#
loop_
_entity_poly.entity_id
_entity_poly.type
_entity_poly.pdbx_seq_one_letter_code
_entity_poly.pdbx_strand_id
1 'polypeptide(L)'
;MIFEIPPDVLDYLALIDDKYDEAKKERLSRFSTEWGTWSREMNLATKGKDGLAYKYLFVYWVTMSQLLELHHISRFKAGKKRRLAKEANKYKEIILDGDGPELSEKDMKLKLFSGVVRKR
;
A
#
# COMPACT_ATOMS: atom_id res chain seq x y z
N MET A 1 8.60 9.24 16.04
CA MET A 1 10.03 8.86 16.04
C MET A 1 10.53 9.25 14.67
N ILE A 2 11.59 10.05 14.62
CA ILE A 2 12.13 10.52 13.35
C ILE A 2 13.04 9.41 12.79
N PHE A 3 12.88 9.09 11.51
CA PHE A 3 13.71 8.14 10.78
C PHE A 3 14.20 8.73 9.47
N GLU A 4 15.38 8.31 9.04
CA GLU A 4 15.92 8.70 7.74
C GLU A 4 15.09 8.09 6.61
N ILE A 5 14.82 8.89 5.58
CA ILE A 5 14.10 8.45 4.38
C ILE A 5 15.13 8.19 3.28
N PRO A 6 15.40 6.93 2.92
CA PRO A 6 16.23 6.63 1.78
C PRO A 6 15.63 7.24 0.50
N PRO A 7 16.44 7.81 -0.41
CA PRO A 7 15.92 8.46 -1.62
C PRO A 7 15.03 7.56 -2.48
N ASP A 8 15.38 6.27 -2.58
CA ASP A 8 14.62 5.29 -3.37
C ASP A 8 13.23 4.99 -2.77
N VAL A 9 13.00 5.25 -1.48
CA VAL A 9 11.66 5.13 -0.87
C VAL A 9 10.68 6.12 -1.49
N LEU A 10 11.14 7.34 -1.79
CA LEU A 10 10.30 8.36 -2.43
C LEU A 10 10.00 7.99 -3.88
N ASP A 11 10.98 7.43 -4.59
CA ASP A 11 10.79 6.92 -5.96
C ASP A 11 9.76 5.79 -5.98
N TYR A 12 9.86 4.85 -5.03
CA TYR A 12 8.88 3.77 -4.90
C TYR A 12 7.49 4.27 -4.51
N LEU A 13 7.41 5.27 -3.65
CA LEU A 13 6.14 5.88 -3.25
C LEU A 13 5.42 6.49 -4.47
N ALA A 14 6.14 7.26 -5.28
CA ALA A 14 5.62 7.82 -6.53
C ALA A 14 5.21 6.72 -7.52
N LEU A 15 6.03 5.68 -7.67
CA LEU A 15 5.73 4.54 -8.54
C LEU A 15 4.43 3.82 -8.13
N ILE A 16 4.18 3.66 -6.83
CA ILE A 16 2.94 3.06 -6.32
C ILE A 16 1.73 3.94 -6.68
N ASP A 17 1.83 5.26 -6.49
CA ASP A 17 0.76 6.20 -6.84
C ASP A 17 0.41 6.10 -8.33
N ASP A 18 1.41 6.18 -9.21
CA ASP A 18 1.23 6.14 -10.66
C ASP A 18 0.58 4.82 -11.11
N LYS A 19 1.12 3.69 -10.63
CA LYS A 19 0.63 2.35 -10.99
C LYS A 19 -0.77 2.09 -10.47
N TYR A 20 -1.07 2.58 -9.28
CA TYR A 20 -2.42 2.52 -8.73
C TYR A 20 -3.41 3.32 -9.59
N ASP A 21 -3.08 4.53 -9.99
CA ASP A 21 -3.97 5.38 -10.78
C ASP A 21 -4.18 4.84 -12.19
N GLU A 22 -3.14 4.29 -12.84
CA GLU A 22 -3.25 3.53 -14.09
C GLU A 22 -4.22 2.35 -13.91
N ALA A 23 -3.95 1.45 -12.96
CA ALA A 23 -4.76 0.26 -12.72
C ALA A 23 -6.21 0.60 -12.37
N LYS A 24 -6.44 1.68 -11.62
CA LYS A 24 -7.78 2.16 -11.26
C LYS A 24 -8.54 2.69 -12.47
N LYS A 25 -7.89 3.41 -13.38
CA LYS A 25 -8.50 3.90 -14.64
C LYS A 25 -8.93 2.72 -15.51
N GLU A 26 -8.06 1.73 -15.63
CA GLU A 26 -8.30 0.47 -16.35
C GLU A 26 -9.27 -0.49 -15.62
N ARG A 27 -9.72 -0.10 -14.41
CA ARG A 27 -10.58 -0.91 -13.54
C ARG A 27 -10.02 -2.31 -13.28
N LEU A 28 -8.72 -2.43 -13.06
CA LEU A 28 -8.08 -3.69 -12.72
C LEU A 28 -8.40 -4.11 -11.28
N SER A 29 -8.55 -5.41 -11.07
CA SER A 29 -8.56 -6.01 -9.72
C SER A 29 -7.13 -6.14 -9.21
N ARG A 30 -6.94 -6.10 -7.89
CA ARG A 30 -5.63 -6.44 -7.30
C ARG A 30 -5.23 -7.91 -7.52
N PHE A 31 -6.19 -8.74 -7.92
CA PHE A 31 -5.99 -10.16 -8.24
C PHE A 31 -5.78 -10.39 -9.75
N SER A 32 -5.74 -9.33 -10.55
CA SER A 32 -5.40 -9.42 -11.98
C SER A 32 -3.93 -9.84 -12.19
N THR A 33 -3.65 -10.46 -13.33
CA THR A 33 -2.28 -10.86 -13.70
C THR A 33 -1.38 -9.64 -13.86
N GLU A 34 -1.92 -8.55 -14.39
CA GLU A 34 -1.25 -7.28 -14.60
C GLU A 34 -0.79 -6.67 -13.26
N TRP A 35 -1.71 -6.53 -12.30
CA TRP A 35 -1.35 -6.03 -10.96
C TRP A 35 -0.41 -6.99 -10.23
N GLY A 36 -0.61 -8.30 -10.38
CA GLY A 36 0.25 -9.33 -9.79
C GLY A 36 1.68 -9.30 -10.34
N THR A 37 1.85 -9.06 -11.64
CA THR A 37 3.15 -8.95 -12.29
C THR A 37 3.91 -7.73 -11.78
N TRP A 38 3.28 -6.55 -11.80
CA TRP A 38 3.89 -5.35 -11.23
C TRP A 38 4.18 -5.50 -9.73
N SER A 39 3.25 -6.11 -8.98
CA SER A 39 3.43 -6.36 -7.55
C SER A 39 4.63 -7.27 -7.26
N ARG A 40 4.89 -8.23 -8.15
CA ARG A 40 6.10 -9.07 -8.07
C ARG A 40 7.36 -8.26 -8.34
N GLU A 41 7.36 -7.40 -9.35
CA GLU A 41 8.50 -6.53 -9.65
C GLU A 41 8.82 -5.60 -8.48
N MET A 42 7.79 -4.99 -7.88
CA MET A 42 7.93 -4.15 -6.69
C MET A 42 8.56 -4.93 -5.52
N ASN A 43 8.07 -6.14 -5.24
CA ASN A 43 8.66 -7.02 -4.22
C ASN A 43 10.14 -7.34 -4.48
N LEU A 44 10.52 -7.54 -5.75
CA LEU A 44 11.91 -7.81 -6.12
C LEU A 44 12.78 -6.57 -5.94
N ALA A 45 12.28 -5.39 -6.33
CA ALA A 45 12.97 -4.11 -6.18
C ALA A 45 13.20 -3.72 -4.72
N THR A 46 12.26 -4.04 -3.84
CA THR A 46 12.38 -3.79 -2.40
C THR A 46 13.00 -4.96 -1.61
N LYS A 47 13.44 -6.02 -2.28
CA LYS A 47 13.99 -7.21 -1.61
C LYS A 47 15.31 -6.86 -0.90
N GLY A 48 15.40 -7.22 0.39
CA GLY A 48 16.59 -6.95 1.20
C GLY A 48 16.70 -5.49 1.67
N LYS A 49 15.72 -4.64 1.33
CA LYS A 49 15.58 -3.30 1.91
C LYS A 49 14.88 -3.43 3.27
N ASP A 50 15.50 -2.87 4.31
CA ASP A 50 14.96 -2.86 5.67
C ASP A 50 15.04 -1.44 6.24
N GLY A 51 14.31 -1.21 7.33
CA GLY A 51 14.14 0.09 7.94
C GLY A 51 12.68 0.50 8.02
N LEU A 52 12.40 1.46 8.91
CA LEU A 52 11.03 1.89 9.19
C LEU A 52 10.35 2.49 7.96
N ALA A 53 11.09 3.23 7.13
CA ALA A 53 10.61 3.79 5.86
C ALA A 53 10.07 2.71 4.90
N TYR A 54 10.82 1.62 4.67
CA TYR A 54 10.36 0.53 3.80
C TYR A 54 9.19 -0.27 4.41
N LYS A 55 9.13 -0.39 5.74
CA LYS A 55 7.97 -1.00 6.42
C LYS A 55 6.71 -0.17 6.18
N TYR A 56 6.80 1.15 6.29
CA TYR A 56 5.69 2.05 5.98
C TYR A 56 5.32 2.02 4.50
N LEU A 57 6.31 2.03 3.60
CA LEU A 57 6.11 1.90 2.15
C LEU A 57 5.34 0.61 1.82
N PHE A 58 5.71 -0.51 2.44
CA PHE A 58 5.02 -1.79 2.28
C PHE A 58 3.57 -1.73 2.77
N VAL A 59 3.32 -1.15 3.96
CA VAL A 59 1.95 -0.99 4.49
C VAL A 59 1.11 -0.09 3.59
N TYR A 60 1.69 1.01 3.11
CA TYR A 60 1.06 1.91 2.15
C TYR A 60 0.68 1.16 0.86
N TRP A 61 1.61 0.43 0.25
CA TRP A 61 1.38 -0.38 -0.94
C TRP A 61 0.27 -1.43 -0.78
N VAL A 62 0.27 -2.16 0.34
CA VAL A 62 -0.80 -3.14 0.67
C VAL A 62 -2.15 -2.44 0.79
N THR A 63 -2.18 -1.26 1.41
CA THR A 63 -3.40 -0.45 1.56
C THR A 63 -3.93 0.01 0.20
N MET A 64 -3.05 0.46 -0.68
CA MET A 64 -3.40 0.85 -2.06
C MET A 64 -3.93 -0.35 -2.86
N SER A 65 -3.31 -1.52 -2.74
CA SER A 65 -3.80 -2.75 -3.37
C SER A 65 -5.21 -3.15 -2.88
N GLN A 66 -5.48 -3.01 -1.59
CA GLN A 66 -6.83 -3.23 -1.03
C GLN A 66 -7.83 -2.20 -1.53
N LEU A 67 -7.42 -0.94 -1.68
CA LEU A 67 -8.26 0.14 -2.19
C LEU A 67 -8.60 -0.07 -3.67
N LEU A 68 -7.63 -0.53 -4.47
CA LEU A 68 -7.82 -0.88 -5.87
C LEU A 68 -8.91 -1.94 -6.03
N GLU A 69 -8.87 -2.99 -5.21
CA GLU A 69 -9.90 -4.02 -5.20
C GLU A 69 -11.28 -3.48 -4.87
N LEU A 70 -11.38 -2.53 -3.93
CA LEU A 70 -12.65 -1.86 -3.64
C LEU A 70 -13.13 -1.02 -4.83
N HIS A 71 -12.24 -0.39 -5.58
CA HIS A 71 -12.56 0.34 -6.80
C HIS A 71 -13.07 -0.59 -7.91
N HIS A 72 -12.46 -1.75 -8.08
CA HIS A 72 -12.89 -2.79 -9.01
C HIS A 72 -14.28 -3.34 -8.67
N ILE A 73 -14.50 -3.84 -7.44
CA ILE A 73 -15.68 -4.67 -7.12
C ILE A 73 -17.00 -3.93 -6.88
N SER A 74 -17.04 -2.60 -6.69
CA SER A 74 -18.30 -1.98 -6.25
C SER A 74 -18.47 -0.47 -6.46
N ARG A 75 -19.71 -0.07 -6.80
CA ARG A 75 -20.27 1.28 -6.62
C ARG A 75 -20.69 1.59 -5.16
N PHE A 76 -20.93 0.60 -4.30
CA PHE A 76 -21.64 0.76 -3.02
C PHE A 76 -20.77 0.70 -1.74
N LYS A 77 -19.43 0.73 -1.87
CA LYS A 77 -18.50 0.70 -0.72
C LYS A 77 -17.83 2.05 -0.45
N ALA A 78 -18.54 3.15 -0.69
CA ALA A 78 -17.99 4.51 -0.58
C ALA A 78 -17.36 4.80 0.81
N GLY A 79 -18.02 4.40 1.90
CA GLY A 79 -17.48 4.58 3.26
C GLY A 79 -16.18 3.80 3.49
N LYS A 80 -16.10 2.54 3.04
CA LYS A 80 -14.90 1.72 3.16
C LYS A 80 -13.75 2.26 2.31
N LYS A 81 -14.03 2.69 1.07
CA LYS A 81 -13.05 3.36 0.20
C LYS A 81 -12.48 4.61 0.86
N ARG A 82 -13.35 5.49 1.36
CA ARG A 82 -12.95 6.74 2.03
C ARG A 82 -12.08 6.46 3.27
N ARG A 83 -12.46 5.48 4.09
CA ARG A 83 -11.67 5.11 5.28
C ARG A 83 -10.28 4.62 4.88
N LEU A 84 -10.20 3.73 3.90
CA LEU A 84 -8.94 3.14 3.46
C LEU A 84 -8.05 4.16 2.74
N ALA A 85 -8.63 5.09 1.98
CA ALA A 85 -7.90 6.21 1.38
C ALA A 85 -7.32 7.16 2.44
N LYS A 86 -8.08 7.49 3.50
CA LYS A 86 -7.55 8.27 4.63
C LYS A 86 -6.38 7.55 5.33
N GLU A 87 -6.51 6.24 5.47
CA GLU A 87 -5.47 5.41 6.07
C GLU A 87 -4.21 5.34 5.19
N ALA A 88 -4.36 5.20 3.87
CA ALA A 88 -3.26 5.28 2.92
C ALA A 88 -2.55 6.64 3.00
N ASN A 89 -3.31 7.74 3.02
CA ASN A 89 -2.76 9.09 3.14
C ASN A 89 -1.97 9.26 4.44
N LYS A 90 -2.46 8.74 5.57
CA LYS A 90 -1.72 8.78 6.83
C LYS A 90 -0.35 8.11 6.71
N TYR A 91 -0.26 6.96 6.03
CA TYR A 91 1.03 6.30 5.82
C TYR A 91 1.93 7.04 4.84
N LYS A 92 1.35 7.64 3.79
CA LYS A 92 2.06 8.50 2.87
C LYS A 92 2.68 9.71 3.58
N GLU A 93 1.91 10.39 4.43
CA GLU A 93 2.37 11.51 5.26
C GLU A 93 3.54 11.08 6.16
N ILE A 94 3.42 9.96 6.87
CA ILE A 94 4.51 9.42 7.70
C ILE A 94 5.79 9.17 6.89
N ILE A 95 5.68 8.64 5.66
CA ILE A 95 6.84 8.40 4.79
C ILE A 95 7.48 9.72 4.36
N LEU A 96 6.67 10.72 3.97
CA LEU A 96 7.14 12.02 3.48
C LEU A 96 7.77 12.86 4.59
N ASP A 97 7.19 12.83 5.79
CA ASP A 97 7.65 13.60 6.95
C ASP A 97 8.81 12.91 7.68
N GLY A 98 8.96 11.59 7.48
CA GLY A 98 9.96 10.78 8.18
C GLY A 98 9.68 10.66 9.68
N ASP A 99 8.43 10.90 10.10
CA ASP A 99 8.02 10.83 11.51
C ASP A 99 6.81 9.90 11.67
N GLY A 100 7.04 8.82 12.42
CA GLY A 100 6.01 7.85 12.73
C GLY A 100 6.34 7.06 13.99
N PRO A 101 5.36 6.36 14.59
CA PRO A 101 5.67 5.36 15.61
C PRO A 101 6.45 4.19 15.01
N GLU A 102 7.06 3.35 15.84
CA GLU A 102 7.54 2.06 15.35
C GLU A 102 6.35 1.21 14.87
N LEU A 103 6.55 0.50 13.76
CA LEU A 103 5.60 -0.52 13.31
C LEU A 103 5.98 -1.86 13.90
N SER A 104 5.12 -2.38 14.78
CA SER A 104 5.27 -3.75 15.28
C SER A 104 4.97 -4.76 14.17
N GLU A 105 5.61 -5.94 14.21
CA GLU A 105 5.28 -7.04 13.30
C GLU A 105 3.79 -7.42 13.37
N LYS A 106 3.20 -7.32 14.55
CA LYS A 106 1.79 -7.63 14.78
C LYS A 106 0.90 -6.69 13.97
N ASP A 107 1.23 -5.39 13.93
CA ASP A 107 0.50 -4.40 13.15
C ASP A 107 0.65 -4.66 11.66
N MET A 108 1.87 -4.97 11.19
CA MET A 108 2.11 -5.33 9.79
C MET A 108 1.32 -6.57 9.36
N LYS A 109 1.34 -7.63 10.17
CA LYS A 109 0.56 -8.86 9.94
C LYS A 109 -0.95 -8.54 9.91
N LEU A 110 -1.45 -7.76 10.86
CA LEU A 110 -2.85 -7.37 10.89
C LEU A 110 -3.27 -6.63 9.60
N LYS A 111 -2.41 -5.76 9.05
CA LYS A 111 -2.70 -5.05 7.79
C LYS A 111 -2.78 -5.99 6.60
N LEU A 112 -1.86 -6.94 6.49
CA LEU A 112 -1.87 -7.96 5.43
C LEU A 112 -3.16 -8.80 5.46
N PHE A 113 -3.62 -9.20 6.64
CA PHE A 113 -4.77 -10.11 6.79
C PHE A 113 -6.12 -9.41 6.93
N SER A 114 -6.15 -8.11 7.23
CA SER A 114 -7.40 -7.33 7.35
C SER A 114 -8.25 -7.29 6.07
N GLY A 115 -7.64 -7.57 4.91
CA GLY A 115 -8.32 -7.73 3.62
C GLY A 115 -8.60 -9.18 3.19
N VAL A 116 -8.04 -10.18 3.90
CA VAL A 116 -8.11 -11.61 3.52
C VAL A 116 -9.19 -12.36 4.31
N VAL A 117 -9.51 -11.92 5.53
CA VAL A 117 -10.49 -12.62 6.38
C VAL A 117 -11.90 -12.08 6.16
N ARG A 118 -12.60 -12.69 5.20
CA ARG A 118 -13.93 -13.29 5.42
C ARG A 118 -14.07 -14.49 4.49
N LYS A 119 -13.51 -15.64 4.88
CA LYS A 119 -14.14 -16.91 4.48
C LYS A 119 -15.54 -16.90 5.12
N ARG A 120 -16.54 -17.14 4.27
CA ARG A 120 -17.90 -17.45 4.69
C ARG A 120 -17.90 -18.68 5.59
#